data_AF-A0A378IMF3-F1
#
_entry.id   AF-A0A378IMF3-F1
#
_cell.length_a   1.000
_cell.length_b   1.000
_cell.length_c   1.000
_cell.angle_alpha   90.00
_cell.angle_beta   90.00
_cell.angle_gamma   90.00
#
_symmetry.space_group_name_H-M   'P 1'
#
loop_
_entity.id
_entity.type
_entity.pdbx_description
1 polymer ?
#
loop_
_entity_poly.entity_id
_entity_poly.type
_entity_poly.pdbx_seq_one_letter_code
_entity_poly.pdbx_strand_id
1 'polypeptide(L)'
;MTFRKRAFDFLDSRKILRELTPEAEKELLQKLRDKIGLSEFDFKTNAFNDHDTNRTRNFSGFKLQIGEDKENTFDKLLRGKEPEKEKLKEEFEKVFKKEDFYDTAKESYNRSIAAFKDIIVEKVPMPYSAEDIRGELTRIQTNARNAIAAQQKLELERFKKTVESQTDNLKAALNIDDDQEINNIKANLIKELEGTHKKQLDAFDKAAAENVTLLDKAANAQMEQYVFAAQMEKYAWGQTDARKRQEMLDAIEAVRIKKLKEQPQGNVFVETHVDPNGMSISSIDPKDLDFFYTLTGKKIEQKKPGVWTIEFPPRIFDPGYYLTYPVNQEKPKADMLALAQAIRAAGFNGIKMTVDFPNDPYTEKLRLKQAYEACLDAGFPPVEFGDDGKPKKPQLIILIDSKGREVNIQELFKDDGPKLGMLHQQAKEQRKALDDRKNVLTPSKKSPPEITNALKTDMSTAKNKGKTGPDILTPEKEKEVEAHVERVLKGPK
;
A
#
# COMPACT_ATOMS: atom_id res chain seq x y z
N MET A 1 36.74 4.85 37.62
CA MET A 1 35.67 4.15 36.87
C MET A 1 35.89 2.65 37.05
N THR A 2 35.02 1.93 37.78
CA THR A 2 35.22 0.52 38.17
C THR A 2 34.79 -0.46 37.07
N PHE A 3 35.45 -1.62 37.02
CA PHE A 3 35.24 -2.71 36.04
C PHE A 3 33.76 -3.14 35.94
N ARG A 4 33.01 -3.08 37.05
CA ARG A 4 31.57 -3.37 37.09
C ARG A 4 30.74 -2.42 36.22
N LYS A 5 31.03 -1.10 36.22
CA LYS A 5 30.25 -0.11 35.45
C LYS A 5 30.42 -0.31 33.94
N ARG A 6 31.62 -0.67 33.47
CA ARG A 6 31.89 -0.97 32.05
C ARG A 6 31.19 -2.23 31.54
N ALA A 7 31.03 -3.25 32.39
CA ALA A 7 30.33 -4.48 32.04
C ALA A 7 28.80 -4.28 31.94
N PHE A 8 28.23 -3.47 32.85
CA PHE A 8 26.81 -3.08 32.79
C PHE A 8 26.50 -2.23 31.55
N ASP A 9 27.33 -1.22 31.24
CA ASP A 9 27.14 -0.36 30.06
C ASP A 9 27.22 -1.13 28.72
N PHE A 10 28.03 -2.22 28.65
CA PHE A 10 28.15 -3.10 27.48
C PHE A 10 26.95 -4.03 27.29
N LEU A 11 26.39 -4.53 28.39
CA LEU A 11 25.18 -5.35 28.36
C LEU A 11 23.96 -4.51 27.98
N ASP A 12 23.91 -3.25 28.42
CA ASP A 12 22.83 -2.32 28.09
C ASP A 12 22.86 -1.88 26.62
N SER A 13 24.00 -1.55 26.01
CA SER A 13 24.04 -1.12 24.59
C SER A 13 23.62 -2.23 23.62
N ARG A 14 24.05 -3.48 23.87
CA ARG A 14 23.62 -4.65 23.08
C ARG A 14 22.16 -5.03 23.33
N LYS A 15 21.64 -4.81 24.54
CA LYS A 15 20.22 -5.00 24.85
C LYS A 15 19.35 -4.01 24.07
N ILE A 16 19.75 -2.74 24.00
CA ILE A 16 19.07 -1.70 23.23
C ILE A 16 18.98 -2.09 21.74
N LEU A 17 20.08 -2.55 21.14
CA LEU A 17 20.11 -2.97 19.73
C LEU A 17 19.31 -4.26 19.47
N ARG A 18 19.30 -5.21 20.41
CA ARG A 18 18.50 -6.46 20.31
C ARG A 18 17.00 -6.23 20.38
N GLU A 19 16.56 -5.18 21.04
CA GLU A 19 15.15 -4.85 21.14
C GLU A 19 14.65 -3.97 19.97
N LEU A 20 15.54 -3.63 19.03
CA LEU A 20 15.24 -2.92 17.78
C LEU A 20 15.33 -3.86 16.56
N THR A 21 15.33 -5.18 16.77
CA THR A 21 15.39 -6.16 15.68
C THR A 21 14.01 -6.42 15.08
N PRO A 22 13.96 -6.90 13.81
CA PRO A 22 12.70 -7.26 13.17
C PRO A 22 11.88 -8.30 13.94
N GLU A 23 12.53 -9.22 14.68
CA GLU A 23 11.86 -10.24 15.49
C GLU A 23 11.15 -9.63 16.70
N ALA A 24 11.79 -8.72 17.41
CA ALA A 24 11.18 -8.01 18.54
C ALA A 24 10.00 -7.14 18.07
N GLU A 25 10.14 -6.48 16.92
CA GLU A 25 9.03 -5.76 16.28
C GLU A 25 7.90 -6.73 15.89
N LYS A 26 8.21 -7.92 15.35
CA LYS A 26 7.22 -8.93 14.98
C LYS A 26 6.40 -9.42 16.19
N GLU A 27 7.03 -9.70 17.32
CA GLU A 27 6.34 -10.10 18.56
C GLU A 27 5.45 -9.00 19.11
N LEU A 28 5.93 -7.75 19.07
CA LEU A 28 5.13 -6.58 19.44
C LEU A 28 3.90 -6.44 18.52
N LEU A 29 4.09 -6.59 17.22
CA LEU A 29 3.02 -6.52 16.23
C LEU A 29 1.98 -7.63 16.41
N GLN A 30 2.37 -8.83 16.81
CA GLN A 30 1.42 -9.90 17.13
C GLN A 30 0.50 -9.53 18.29
N LYS A 31 1.01 -8.81 19.30
CA LYS A 31 0.21 -8.34 20.44
C LYS A 31 -0.69 -7.16 20.08
N LEU A 32 -0.29 -6.35 19.09
CA LEU A 32 -0.99 -5.13 18.69
C LEU A 32 -1.86 -5.30 17.45
N ARG A 33 -1.86 -6.48 16.83
CA ARG A 33 -2.53 -6.76 15.55
C ARG A 33 -3.98 -6.26 15.51
N ASP A 34 -4.75 -6.57 16.55
CA ASP A 34 -6.18 -6.23 16.63
C ASP A 34 -6.43 -4.75 16.97
N LYS A 35 -5.36 -4.00 17.28
CA LYS A 35 -5.38 -2.55 17.51
C LYS A 35 -4.90 -1.76 16.29
N ILE A 36 -4.37 -2.41 15.25
CA ILE A 36 -3.87 -1.74 14.04
C ILE A 36 -5.06 -1.43 13.12
N GLY A 37 -5.41 -0.14 13.06
CA GLY A 37 -6.40 0.39 12.12
C GLY A 37 -5.83 0.70 10.74
N LEU A 38 -6.39 1.70 10.08
CA LEU A 38 -5.95 2.18 8.78
C LEU A 38 -5.55 3.66 8.89
N SER A 39 -4.40 4.04 8.33
CA SER A 39 -4.09 5.46 8.13
C SER A 39 -5.02 6.05 7.06
N GLU A 40 -5.08 7.38 6.95
CA GLU A 40 -5.86 8.05 5.90
C GLU A 40 -5.38 7.65 4.48
N PHE A 41 -6.33 7.37 3.57
CA PHE A 41 -6.06 7.05 2.18
C PHE A 41 -7.27 7.36 1.29
N ASP A 42 -7.01 7.68 0.02
CA ASP A 42 -8.06 7.99 -0.96
C ASP A 42 -8.50 6.72 -1.70
N PHE A 43 -9.73 6.29 -1.46
CA PHE A 43 -10.29 5.06 -2.00
C PHE A 43 -10.93 5.29 -3.37
N LYS A 44 -10.56 4.49 -4.38
CA LYS A 44 -11.12 4.64 -5.72
C LYS A 44 -12.46 3.91 -5.83
N THR A 45 -13.54 4.63 -6.11
CA THR A 45 -14.90 4.07 -6.11
C THR A 45 -15.48 3.78 -7.50
N ASN A 46 -14.79 4.18 -8.57
CA ASN A 46 -15.41 4.31 -9.89
C ASN A 46 -15.09 3.18 -10.88
N ALA A 47 -14.34 2.14 -10.48
CA ALA A 47 -13.82 1.14 -11.44
C ALA A 47 -14.91 0.47 -12.31
N PHE A 48 -16.07 0.12 -11.75
CA PHE A 48 -17.18 -0.44 -12.52
C PHE A 48 -17.81 0.62 -13.44
N ASN A 49 -18.00 1.85 -12.96
CA ASN A 49 -18.55 2.94 -13.78
C ASN A 49 -17.61 3.30 -14.95
N ASP A 50 -16.30 3.28 -14.72
CA ASP A 50 -15.28 3.50 -15.74
C ASP A 50 -15.32 2.37 -16.79
N HIS A 51 -15.49 1.12 -16.35
CA HIS A 51 -15.72 0.00 -17.26
C HIS A 51 -17.00 0.20 -18.10
N ASP A 52 -18.14 0.47 -17.47
CA ASP A 52 -19.44 0.65 -18.17
C ASP A 52 -19.45 1.83 -19.15
N THR A 53 -18.70 2.89 -18.83
CA THR A 53 -18.51 4.06 -19.70
C THR A 53 -17.69 3.70 -20.94
N ASN A 54 -16.63 2.90 -20.77
CA ASN A 54 -15.70 2.52 -21.83
C ASN A 54 -16.08 1.20 -22.55
N ARG A 55 -17.23 0.61 -22.19
CA ARG A 55 -17.73 -0.64 -22.78
C ARG A 55 -18.04 -0.47 -24.26
N THR A 56 -17.83 -1.52 -25.05
CA THR A 56 -18.27 -1.58 -26.45
C THR A 56 -19.79 -1.64 -26.49
N ARG A 57 -20.43 -0.70 -27.19
CA ARG A 57 -21.91 -0.58 -27.23
C ARG A 57 -22.52 -0.90 -28.58
N ASN A 58 -21.73 -0.87 -29.65
CA ASN A 58 -22.19 -1.04 -31.02
C ASN A 58 -20.99 -1.26 -31.96
N PHE A 59 -21.28 -1.26 -33.27
CA PHE A 59 -20.30 -1.41 -34.35
C PHE A 59 -19.20 -0.32 -34.38
N SER A 60 -19.41 0.86 -33.78
CA SER A 60 -18.41 1.93 -33.80
C SER A 60 -17.23 1.68 -32.86
N GLY A 61 -17.31 0.63 -32.03
CA GLY A 61 -16.20 0.18 -31.19
C GLY A 61 -15.08 -0.54 -31.95
N PHE A 62 -15.33 -0.95 -33.20
CA PHE A 62 -14.36 -1.68 -34.02
C PHE A 62 -13.50 -0.73 -34.85
N LYS A 63 -12.19 -0.93 -34.80
CA LYS A 63 -11.16 -0.19 -35.53
C LYS A 63 -10.51 -1.01 -36.64
N LEU A 64 -11.04 -2.20 -36.94
CA LEU A 64 -10.58 -3.04 -38.04
C LEU A 64 -10.51 -2.26 -39.35
N GLN A 65 -9.33 -2.25 -39.98
CA GLN A 65 -9.14 -1.77 -41.35
C GLN A 65 -9.59 -2.85 -42.34
N ILE A 66 -10.31 -2.45 -43.38
CA ILE A 66 -10.81 -3.32 -44.45
C ILE A 66 -10.36 -2.75 -45.79
N GLY A 67 -9.65 -3.57 -46.57
CA GLY A 67 -9.03 -3.18 -47.83
C GLY A 67 -7.69 -2.44 -47.67
N GLU A 68 -7.11 -2.04 -48.80
CA GLU A 68 -5.77 -1.40 -48.86
C GLU A 68 -5.76 0.04 -48.32
N ASP A 69 -6.90 0.74 -48.40
CA ASP A 69 -7.03 2.10 -47.90
C ASP A 69 -7.10 2.12 -46.36
N LYS A 70 -6.12 2.79 -45.74
CA LYS A 70 -6.04 2.96 -44.28
C LYS A 70 -7.21 3.74 -43.70
N GLU A 71 -7.93 4.49 -44.52
CA GLU A 71 -9.12 5.21 -44.08
C GLU A 71 -10.37 4.34 -44.00
N ASN A 72 -10.42 3.17 -44.62
CA ASN A 72 -11.58 2.28 -44.66
C ASN A 72 -11.64 1.39 -43.41
N THR A 73 -12.11 1.95 -42.30
CA THR A 73 -12.39 1.17 -41.09
C THR A 73 -13.79 0.57 -41.14
N PHE A 74 -14.01 -0.54 -40.44
CA PHE A 74 -15.33 -1.18 -40.33
C PHE A 74 -16.42 -0.20 -39.87
N ASP A 75 -16.15 0.62 -38.85
CA ASP A 75 -17.05 1.70 -38.42
C ASP A 75 -17.41 2.65 -39.57
N LYS A 76 -16.42 3.15 -40.31
CA LYS A 76 -16.63 4.09 -41.41
C LYS A 76 -17.40 3.47 -42.57
N LEU A 77 -17.08 2.24 -42.94
CA LEU A 77 -17.74 1.52 -44.05
C LEU A 77 -19.20 1.24 -43.75
N LEU A 78 -19.56 1.03 -42.49
CA LEU A 78 -20.95 0.91 -42.07
C LEU A 78 -21.68 2.25 -41.95
N ARG A 79 -21.02 3.41 -42.09
CA ARG A 79 -21.72 4.70 -42.16
C ARG A 79 -22.53 4.75 -43.47
N GLY A 80 -23.78 5.17 -43.38
CA GLY A 80 -24.74 5.08 -44.50
C GLY A 80 -26.15 4.68 -44.07
N LYS A 81 -27.10 4.76 -45.01
CA LYS A 81 -28.53 4.43 -44.84
C LYS A 81 -28.99 3.30 -45.77
N GLU A 82 -28.04 2.61 -46.37
CA GLU A 82 -28.29 1.44 -47.20
C GLU A 82 -28.91 0.33 -46.33
N PRO A 83 -29.94 -0.38 -46.80
CA PRO A 83 -30.70 -1.34 -45.98
C PRO A 83 -29.84 -2.39 -45.28
N GLU A 84 -28.81 -2.88 -45.94
CA GLU A 84 -27.89 -3.90 -45.45
C GLU A 84 -27.01 -3.35 -44.31
N LYS A 85 -26.58 -2.09 -44.43
CA LYS A 85 -25.82 -1.39 -43.38
C LYS A 85 -26.71 -1.08 -42.19
N GLU A 86 -27.95 -0.62 -42.39
CA GLU A 86 -28.88 -0.37 -41.29
C GLU A 86 -29.20 -1.65 -40.54
N LYS A 87 -29.49 -2.75 -41.25
CA LYS A 87 -29.72 -4.06 -40.65
C LYS A 87 -28.51 -4.57 -39.85
N LEU A 88 -27.29 -4.40 -40.35
CA LEU A 88 -26.08 -4.72 -39.60
C LEU A 88 -25.95 -3.91 -38.32
N LYS A 89 -26.23 -2.61 -38.36
CA LYS A 89 -26.17 -1.74 -37.17
C LYS A 89 -27.16 -2.20 -36.11
N GLU A 90 -28.41 -2.45 -36.50
CA GLU A 90 -29.45 -2.91 -35.59
C GLU A 90 -29.11 -4.25 -34.94
N GLU A 91 -28.64 -5.22 -35.74
CA GLU A 91 -28.27 -6.53 -35.22
C GLU A 91 -27.03 -6.45 -34.30
N PHE A 92 -26.06 -5.59 -34.62
CA PHE A 92 -24.89 -5.39 -33.77
C PHE A 92 -25.26 -4.66 -32.48
N GLU A 93 -26.19 -3.70 -32.51
CA GLU A 93 -26.69 -3.03 -31.31
C GLU A 93 -27.39 -4.02 -30.35
N LYS A 94 -28.17 -4.97 -30.89
CA LYS A 94 -28.81 -6.03 -30.10
C LYS A 94 -27.78 -6.93 -29.38
N VAL A 95 -26.63 -7.20 -30.00
CA VAL A 95 -25.55 -8.00 -29.40
C VAL A 95 -25.07 -7.38 -28.08
N PHE A 96 -24.87 -6.06 -28.08
CA PHE A 96 -24.34 -5.30 -26.95
C PHE A 96 -25.43 -4.74 -26.04
N LYS A 97 -26.61 -5.37 -26.00
CA LYS A 97 -27.59 -5.04 -24.97
C LYS A 97 -27.14 -5.62 -23.62
N LYS A 98 -27.21 -4.80 -22.57
CA LYS A 98 -26.89 -5.23 -21.20
C LYS A 98 -27.96 -6.20 -20.69
N GLU A 99 -27.53 -7.22 -19.97
CA GLU A 99 -28.42 -8.06 -19.19
C GLU A 99 -28.75 -7.41 -17.85
N ASP A 100 -29.93 -7.71 -17.30
CA ASP A 100 -30.41 -7.13 -16.04
C ASP A 100 -29.46 -7.44 -14.86
N PHE A 101 -28.81 -8.61 -14.88
CA PHE A 101 -27.84 -8.98 -13.85
C PHE A 101 -26.61 -8.05 -13.85
N TYR A 102 -26.24 -7.49 -15.00
CA TYR A 102 -25.08 -6.61 -15.12
C TYR A 102 -25.36 -5.25 -14.47
N ASP A 103 -26.52 -4.65 -14.75
CA ASP A 103 -26.90 -3.36 -14.13
C ASP A 103 -27.12 -3.52 -12.62
N THR A 104 -27.70 -4.65 -12.18
CA THR A 104 -27.83 -4.98 -10.76
C THR A 104 -26.46 -5.18 -10.09
N ALA A 105 -25.51 -5.85 -10.76
CA ALA A 105 -24.15 -6.02 -10.25
C ALA A 105 -23.38 -4.69 -10.16
N LYS A 106 -23.57 -3.78 -11.14
CA LYS A 106 -23.01 -2.42 -11.10
C LYS A 106 -23.54 -1.63 -9.90
N GLU A 107 -24.85 -1.68 -9.68
CA GLU A 107 -25.48 -1.04 -8.54
C GLU A 107 -24.98 -1.63 -7.21
N SER A 108 -24.94 -2.96 -7.10
CA SER A 108 -24.40 -3.66 -5.94
C SER A 108 -22.95 -3.25 -5.66
N TYR A 109 -22.10 -3.21 -6.68
CA TYR A 109 -20.70 -2.77 -6.55
C TYR A 109 -20.61 -1.35 -6.00
N ASN A 110 -21.29 -0.39 -6.62
CA ASN A 110 -21.24 1.02 -6.23
C ASN A 110 -21.71 1.22 -4.78
N ARG A 111 -22.82 0.56 -4.39
CA ARG A 111 -23.33 0.61 -3.02
C ARG A 111 -22.39 -0.08 -2.04
N SER A 112 -21.82 -1.23 -2.42
CA SER A 112 -20.89 -1.98 -1.57
C SER A 112 -19.62 -1.20 -1.31
N ILE A 113 -19.06 -0.54 -2.31
CA ILE A 113 -17.85 0.26 -2.18
C ILE A 113 -18.08 1.53 -1.34
N ALA A 114 -19.25 2.17 -1.47
CA ALA A 114 -19.62 3.28 -0.59
C ALA A 114 -19.78 2.82 0.87
N ALA A 115 -20.53 1.75 1.11
CA ALA A 115 -20.69 1.14 2.43
C ALA A 115 -19.36 0.71 3.05
N PHE A 116 -18.48 0.15 2.23
CA PHE A 116 -17.13 -0.23 2.63
C PHE A 116 -16.34 0.98 3.14
N LYS A 117 -16.41 2.12 2.42
CA LYS A 117 -15.75 3.37 2.83
C LYS A 117 -16.25 3.87 4.19
N ASP A 118 -17.55 3.74 4.46
CA ASP A 118 -18.11 4.13 5.76
C ASP A 118 -17.61 3.20 6.88
N ILE A 119 -17.63 1.88 6.66
CA ILE A 119 -17.20 0.89 7.66
C ILE A 119 -15.72 1.02 8.00
N ILE A 120 -14.84 1.26 7.02
CA ILE A 120 -13.41 1.43 7.31
C ILE A 120 -13.11 2.65 8.19
N VAL A 121 -13.96 3.69 8.13
CA VAL A 121 -13.80 4.90 8.94
C VAL A 121 -14.41 4.69 10.34
N GLU A 122 -15.58 4.06 10.41
CA GLU A 122 -16.35 3.97 11.66
C GLU A 122 -15.98 2.77 12.55
N LYS A 123 -15.51 1.66 11.96
CA LYS A 123 -15.49 0.33 12.62
C LYS A 123 -14.17 -0.42 12.51
N VAL A 124 -13.11 0.24 12.04
CA VAL A 124 -11.75 -0.30 11.99
C VAL A 124 -10.86 0.55 12.91
N PRO A 125 -10.07 -0.04 13.82
CA PRO A 125 -9.79 -1.48 13.98
C PRO A 125 -10.81 -2.27 14.81
N MET A 126 -11.80 -1.62 15.42
CA MET A 126 -12.78 -2.29 16.27
C MET A 126 -14.21 -2.05 15.80
N PRO A 127 -15.03 -3.11 15.63
CA PRO A 127 -14.72 -4.53 15.86
C PRO A 127 -13.96 -5.23 14.73
N TYR A 128 -13.67 -4.55 13.60
CA TYR A 128 -13.10 -5.19 12.40
C TYR A 128 -11.63 -4.85 12.20
N SER A 129 -10.81 -5.87 11.94
CA SER A 129 -9.42 -5.68 11.53
C SER A 129 -9.32 -5.22 10.07
N ALA A 130 -8.17 -4.66 9.69
CA ALA A 130 -7.87 -4.33 8.29
C ALA A 130 -8.01 -5.55 7.35
N GLU A 131 -7.87 -6.76 7.88
CA GLU A 131 -7.91 -7.99 7.13
C GLU A 131 -9.33 -8.51 6.87
N ASP A 132 -10.22 -8.41 7.87
CA ASP A 132 -11.65 -8.71 7.70
C ASP A 132 -12.22 -7.90 6.53
N ILE A 133 -11.84 -6.63 6.51
CA ILE A 133 -12.15 -5.65 5.49
C ILE A 133 -11.49 -6.01 4.14
N ARG A 134 -10.22 -6.43 4.11
CA ARG A 134 -9.54 -6.89 2.89
C ARG A 134 -10.26 -8.06 2.21
N GLY A 135 -10.74 -9.03 2.99
CA GLY A 135 -11.53 -10.15 2.49
C GLY A 135 -12.84 -9.69 1.84
N GLU A 136 -13.55 -8.77 2.48
CA GLU A 136 -14.81 -8.22 1.96
C GLU A 136 -14.60 -7.38 0.69
N LEU A 137 -13.54 -6.56 0.63
CA LEU A 137 -13.17 -5.83 -0.59
C LEU A 137 -12.92 -6.79 -1.76
N THR A 138 -12.18 -7.86 -1.51
CA THR A 138 -11.85 -8.88 -2.51
C THR A 138 -13.11 -9.57 -3.04
N ARG A 139 -14.08 -9.85 -2.14
CA ARG A 139 -15.40 -10.39 -2.51
C ARG A 139 -16.18 -9.43 -3.41
N ILE A 140 -16.29 -8.16 -3.03
CA ILE A 140 -16.98 -7.11 -3.82
C ILE A 140 -16.38 -7.02 -5.23
N GLN A 141 -15.05 -6.98 -5.32
CA GLN A 141 -14.33 -6.91 -6.59
C GLN A 141 -14.50 -8.15 -7.45
N THR A 142 -14.47 -9.34 -6.84
CA THR A 142 -14.65 -10.62 -7.54
C THR A 142 -16.06 -10.73 -8.13
N ASN A 143 -17.09 -10.35 -7.38
CA ASN A 143 -18.47 -10.36 -7.87
C ASN A 143 -18.66 -9.43 -9.07
N ALA A 144 -18.12 -8.21 -9.00
CA ALA A 144 -18.15 -7.26 -10.10
C ALA A 144 -17.40 -7.78 -11.34
N ARG A 145 -16.18 -8.30 -11.14
CA ARG A 145 -15.36 -8.91 -12.20
C ARG A 145 -16.11 -10.04 -12.90
N ASN A 146 -16.75 -10.92 -12.14
CA ASN A 146 -17.50 -12.05 -12.66
C ASN A 146 -18.73 -11.59 -13.46
N ALA A 147 -19.44 -10.56 -13.01
CA ALA A 147 -20.57 -9.99 -13.75
C ALA A 147 -20.12 -9.37 -15.08
N ILE A 148 -18.99 -8.65 -15.10
CA ILE A 148 -18.39 -8.12 -16.33
C ILE A 148 -18.04 -9.27 -17.28
N ALA A 149 -17.34 -10.30 -16.78
CA ALA A 149 -16.94 -11.44 -17.60
C ALA A 149 -18.15 -12.23 -18.14
N ALA A 150 -19.23 -12.36 -17.36
CA ALA A 150 -20.47 -12.99 -17.80
C ALA A 150 -21.15 -12.19 -18.92
N GLN A 151 -21.26 -10.86 -18.77
CA GLN A 151 -21.81 -9.99 -19.81
C GLN A 151 -20.97 -10.08 -21.09
N GLN A 152 -19.64 -9.97 -20.98
CA GLN A 152 -18.71 -10.09 -22.10
C GLN A 152 -18.79 -11.46 -22.79
N LYS A 153 -19.04 -12.54 -22.05
CA LYS A 153 -19.25 -13.88 -22.61
C LYS A 153 -20.52 -13.94 -23.46
N LEU A 154 -21.64 -13.43 -22.94
CA LEU A 154 -22.91 -13.39 -23.69
C LEU A 154 -22.82 -12.49 -24.93
N GLU A 155 -22.20 -11.33 -24.80
CA GLU A 155 -21.92 -10.44 -25.93
C GLU A 155 -21.09 -11.15 -27.01
N LEU A 156 -20.04 -11.87 -26.63
CA LEU A 156 -19.21 -12.62 -27.58
C LEU A 156 -19.98 -13.76 -28.26
N GLU A 157 -20.77 -14.53 -27.49
CA GLU A 157 -21.60 -15.61 -28.04
C GLU A 157 -22.67 -15.10 -29.01
N ARG A 158 -23.33 -14.00 -28.65
CA ARG A 158 -24.29 -13.31 -29.54
C ARG A 158 -23.58 -12.77 -30.76
N PHE A 159 -22.43 -12.11 -30.60
CA PHE A 159 -21.66 -11.56 -31.69
C PHE A 159 -21.24 -12.63 -32.70
N LYS A 160 -20.72 -13.78 -32.23
CA LYS A 160 -20.36 -14.92 -33.09
C LYS A 160 -21.55 -15.41 -33.93
N LYS A 161 -22.73 -15.51 -33.34
CA LYS A 161 -23.97 -15.88 -34.05
C LYS A 161 -24.43 -14.80 -35.03
N THR A 162 -24.42 -13.54 -34.60
CA THR A 162 -24.85 -12.40 -35.41
C THR A 162 -23.95 -12.25 -36.64
N VAL A 163 -22.62 -12.21 -36.45
CA VAL A 163 -21.65 -12.08 -37.54
C VAL A 163 -21.79 -13.20 -38.57
N GLU A 164 -22.08 -14.43 -38.14
CA GLU A 164 -22.31 -15.55 -39.06
C GLU A 164 -23.65 -15.40 -39.81
N SER A 165 -24.74 -15.10 -39.09
CA SER A 165 -26.08 -14.93 -39.66
C SER A 165 -26.21 -13.74 -40.61
N GLN A 166 -25.33 -12.75 -40.47
CA GLN A 166 -25.33 -11.53 -41.28
C GLN A 166 -24.29 -11.57 -42.41
N THR A 167 -23.78 -12.75 -42.79
CA THR A 167 -22.75 -12.89 -43.84
C THR A 167 -23.15 -12.18 -45.14
N ASP A 168 -24.38 -12.35 -45.63
CA ASP A 168 -24.84 -11.72 -46.87
C ASP A 168 -24.89 -10.18 -46.77
N ASN A 169 -25.38 -9.66 -45.65
CA ASN A 169 -25.40 -8.21 -45.41
C ASN A 169 -23.99 -7.66 -45.26
N LEU A 170 -23.05 -8.40 -44.67
CA LEU A 170 -21.64 -8.01 -44.59
C LEU A 170 -21.00 -7.94 -45.99
N LYS A 171 -21.24 -8.93 -46.85
CA LYS A 171 -20.77 -8.93 -48.23
C LYS A 171 -21.28 -7.71 -49.00
N ALA A 172 -22.59 -7.47 -48.95
CA ALA A 172 -23.23 -6.34 -49.63
C ALA A 172 -22.77 -4.98 -49.06
N ALA A 173 -22.71 -4.83 -47.73
CA ALA A 173 -22.34 -3.57 -47.08
C ALA A 173 -20.87 -3.19 -47.30
N LEU A 174 -19.98 -4.18 -47.42
CA LEU A 174 -18.55 -3.98 -47.63
C LEU A 174 -18.13 -4.08 -49.11
N ASN A 175 -19.06 -4.44 -49.99
CA ASN A 175 -18.82 -4.69 -51.42
C ASN A 175 -17.72 -5.75 -51.65
N ILE A 176 -17.84 -6.89 -50.95
CA ILE A 176 -16.91 -8.03 -50.99
C ILE A 176 -17.69 -9.28 -51.38
N ASP A 177 -17.39 -9.84 -52.56
CA ASP A 177 -18.02 -11.07 -53.05
C ASP A 177 -17.26 -12.34 -52.63
N ASP A 178 -15.97 -12.21 -52.33
CA ASP A 178 -15.08 -13.32 -51.98
C ASP A 178 -15.41 -13.92 -50.59
N ASP A 179 -15.69 -15.22 -50.57
CA ASP A 179 -15.99 -15.97 -49.35
C ASP A 179 -14.79 -16.08 -48.42
N GLN A 180 -13.57 -16.11 -48.94
CA GLN A 180 -12.39 -16.21 -48.11
C GLN A 180 -12.10 -14.89 -47.39
N GLU A 181 -12.21 -13.76 -48.10
CA GLU A 181 -12.05 -12.42 -47.54
C GLU A 181 -13.11 -12.10 -46.49
N ILE A 182 -14.39 -12.40 -46.74
CA ILE A 182 -15.44 -12.17 -45.74
C ILE A 182 -15.22 -13.01 -44.48
N ASN A 183 -14.79 -14.26 -44.63
CA ASN A 183 -14.48 -15.13 -43.48
C ASN A 183 -13.30 -14.60 -42.67
N ASN A 184 -12.29 -14.03 -43.32
CA ASN A 184 -11.17 -13.36 -42.64
C ASN A 184 -11.63 -12.12 -41.86
N ILE A 185 -12.53 -11.31 -42.44
CA ILE A 185 -13.11 -10.14 -41.76
C ILE A 185 -13.92 -10.59 -40.54
N LYS A 186 -14.80 -11.59 -40.68
CA LYS A 186 -15.56 -12.16 -39.56
C LYS A 186 -14.64 -12.62 -38.42
N ALA A 187 -13.58 -13.36 -38.75
CA ALA A 187 -12.61 -13.84 -37.77
C ALA A 187 -11.86 -12.68 -37.08
N ASN A 188 -11.48 -11.65 -37.84
CA ASN A 188 -10.80 -10.47 -37.29
C ASN A 188 -11.71 -9.62 -36.39
N LEU A 189 -12.99 -9.46 -36.74
CA LEU A 189 -13.98 -8.79 -35.89
C LEU A 189 -14.15 -9.53 -34.56
N ILE A 190 -14.29 -10.86 -34.60
CA ILE A 190 -14.38 -11.68 -33.39
C ILE A 190 -13.12 -11.50 -32.52
N LYS A 191 -11.93 -11.56 -33.14
CA LYS A 191 -10.65 -11.39 -32.45
C LYS A 191 -10.48 -9.98 -31.86
N GLU A 192 -10.93 -8.95 -32.55
CA GLU A 192 -10.92 -7.57 -32.05
C GLU A 192 -11.86 -7.41 -30.85
N LEU A 193 -13.05 -8.01 -30.89
CA LEU A 193 -13.97 -8.01 -29.77
C LEU A 193 -13.38 -8.73 -28.55
N GLU A 194 -12.82 -9.92 -28.74
CA GLU A 194 -12.12 -10.68 -27.69
C GLU A 194 -10.96 -9.86 -27.09
N GLY A 195 -10.17 -9.20 -27.94
CA GLY A 195 -9.09 -8.32 -27.50
C GLY A 195 -9.57 -7.08 -26.74
N THR A 196 -10.71 -6.51 -27.13
CA THR A 196 -11.31 -5.36 -26.47
C THR A 196 -11.90 -5.73 -25.11
N HIS A 197 -12.64 -6.84 -25.02
CA HIS A 197 -13.17 -7.38 -23.76
C HIS A 197 -12.03 -7.66 -22.77
N LYS A 198 -10.94 -8.27 -23.23
CA LYS A 198 -9.75 -8.52 -22.41
C LYS A 198 -9.16 -7.22 -21.87
N LYS A 199 -8.94 -6.20 -22.72
CA LYS A 199 -8.40 -4.91 -22.29
C LYS A 199 -9.31 -4.19 -21.28
N GLN A 200 -10.63 -4.24 -21.48
CA GLN A 200 -11.61 -3.66 -20.57
C GLN A 200 -11.59 -4.37 -19.20
N LEU A 201 -11.51 -5.70 -19.19
CA LEU A 201 -11.42 -6.48 -17.96
C LEU A 201 -10.09 -6.26 -17.24
N ASP A 202 -8.96 -6.21 -17.97
CA ASP A 202 -7.64 -5.92 -17.41
C ASP A 202 -7.58 -4.51 -16.77
N ALA A 203 -8.25 -3.52 -17.38
CA ALA A 203 -8.37 -2.17 -16.82
C ALA A 203 -9.17 -2.16 -15.51
N PHE A 204 -10.27 -2.92 -15.44
CA PHE A 204 -11.04 -3.11 -14.21
C PHE A 204 -10.19 -3.80 -13.14
N ASP A 205 -9.54 -4.92 -13.47
CA ASP A 205 -8.70 -5.69 -12.55
C ASP A 205 -7.57 -4.83 -11.97
N LYS A 206 -6.94 -3.99 -12.79
CA LYS A 206 -5.93 -3.02 -12.34
C LYS A 206 -6.51 -1.99 -11.37
N ALA A 207 -7.63 -1.36 -11.71
CA ALA A 207 -8.26 -0.37 -10.83
C ALA A 207 -8.72 -0.98 -9.50
N ALA A 208 -9.21 -2.22 -9.52
CA ALA A 208 -9.58 -2.98 -8.32
C ALA A 208 -8.35 -3.32 -7.46
N ALA A 209 -7.27 -3.82 -8.07
CA ALA A 209 -6.03 -4.17 -7.36
C ALA A 209 -5.35 -2.96 -6.70
N GLU A 210 -5.48 -1.77 -7.27
CA GLU A 210 -5.00 -0.52 -6.68
C GLU A 210 -5.65 -0.26 -5.30
N ASN A 211 -6.95 -0.53 -5.12
CA ASN A 211 -7.61 -0.36 -3.81
C ASN A 211 -7.11 -1.33 -2.75
N VAL A 212 -6.84 -2.58 -3.11
CA VAL A 212 -6.23 -3.56 -2.18
C VAL A 212 -4.84 -3.09 -1.79
N THR A 213 -4.06 -2.60 -2.75
CA THR A 213 -2.72 -2.05 -2.51
C THR A 213 -2.77 -0.83 -1.60
N LEU A 214 -3.75 0.04 -1.77
CA LEU A 214 -3.94 1.23 -0.91
C LEU A 214 -4.33 0.84 0.51
N LEU A 215 -5.23 -0.13 0.67
CA LEU A 215 -5.61 -0.68 1.98
C LEU A 215 -4.38 -1.29 2.70
N ASP A 216 -3.61 -2.13 1.99
CA ASP A 216 -2.40 -2.74 2.54
C ASP A 216 -1.36 -1.67 2.91
N LYS A 217 -1.20 -0.61 2.11
CA LYS A 217 -0.33 0.53 2.44
C LYS A 217 -0.81 1.28 3.68
N ALA A 218 -2.11 1.52 3.81
CA ALA A 218 -2.68 2.23 4.95
C ALA A 218 -2.53 1.44 6.26
N ALA A 219 -2.77 0.12 6.22
CA ALA A 219 -2.55 -0.77 7.35
C ALA A 219 -1.06 -0.81 7.74
N ASN A 220 -0.15 -0.90 6.76
CA ASN A 220 1.28 -0.87 7.02
C ASN A 220 1.75 0.47 7.61
N ALA A 221 1.22 1.60 7.13
CA ALA A 221 1.57 2.90 7.67
C ALA A 221 1.14 3.02 9.15
N GLN A 222 -0.09 2.59 9.46
CA GLN A 222 -0.56 2.55 10.85
C GLN A 222 0.28 1.62 11.71
N MET A 223 0.65 0.45 11.18
CA MET A 223 1.54 -0.50 11.84
C MET A 223 2.88 0.14 12.25
N GLU A 224 3.54 0.87 11.33
CA GLU A 224 4.79 1.57 11.65
C GLU A 224 4.60 2.63 12.74
N GLN A 225 3.48 3.37 12.74
CA GLN A 225 3.18 4.35 13.78
C GLN A 225 3.01 3.70 15.16
N TYR A 226 2.40 2.51 15.24
CA TYR A 226 2.28 1.76 16.49
C TYR A 226 3.63 1.25 17.01
N VAL A 227 4.47 0.70 16.11
CA VAL A 227 5.84 0.29 16.47
C VAL A 227 6.61 1.50 17.00
N PHE A 228 6.51 2.63 16.32
CA PHE A 228 7.16 3.86 16.75
C PHE A 228 6.64 4.36 18.10
N ALA A 229 5.32 4.40 18.31
CA ALA A 229 4.74 4.82 19.58
C ALA A 229 5.20 3.92 20.75
N ALA A 230 5.26 2.60 20.54
CA ALA A 230 5.79 1.67 21.53
C ALA A 230 7.29 1.92 21.83
N GLN A 231 8.08 2.22 20.79
CA GLN A 231 9.48 2.60 20.95
C GLN A 231 9.61 3.89 21.77
N MET A 232 8.77 4.90 21.52
CA MET A 232 8.79 6.16 22.27
C MET A 232 8.43 5.95 23.75
N GLU A 233 7.37 5.20 24.07
CA GLU A 233 7.03 4.90 25.47
C GLU A 233 8.20 4.22 26.19
N LYS A 234 8.81 3.24 25.54
CA LYS A 234 9.99 2.55 26.08
C LYS A 234 11.17 3.50 26.28
N TYR A 235 11.41 4.41 25.33
CA TYR A 235 12.47 5.41 25.45
C TYR A 235 12.23 6.36 26.63
N ALA A 236 10.97 6.76 26.86
CA ALA A 236 10.59 7.57 28.00
C ALA A 236 10.88 6.83 29.32
N TRP A 237 10.37 5.60 29.47
CA TRP A 237 10.56 4.79 30.68
C TRP A 237 12.00 4.35 30.91
N GLY A 238 12.80 4.24 29.84
CA GLY A 238 14.23 3.97 29.89
C GLY A 238 15.09 5.14 30.36
N GLN A 239 14.54 6.36 30.46
CA GLN A 239 15.30 7.52 30.94
C GLN A 239 15.60 7.40 32.44
N THR A 240 16.89 7.42 32.81
CA THR A 240 17.31 7.47 34.21
C THR A 240 17.03 8.82 34.87
N ASP A 241 17.00 9.90 34.09
CA ASP A 241 16.62 11.25 34.53
C ASP A 241 15.09 11.39 34.56
N ALA A 242 14.55 11.63 35.76
CA ALA A 242 13.10 11.78 35.97
C ALA A 242 12.51 12.99 35.23
N ARG A 243 13.29 14.07 35.04
CA ARG A 243 12.82 15.26 34.31
C ARG A 243 12.66 14.95 32.82
N LYS A 244 13.65 14.30 32.22
CA LYS A 244 13.59 13.89 30.79
C LYS A 244 12.47 12.89 30.54
N ARG A 245 12.26 11.97 31.49
CA ARG A 245 11.14 11.02 31.45
C ARG A 245 9.81 11.75 31.39
N GLN A 246 9.57 12.67 32.34
CA GLN A 246 8.32 13.41 32.40
C GLN A 246 8.11 14.28 31.15
N GLU A 247 9.13 15.01 30.72
CA GLU A 247 9.09 15.85 29.52
C GLU A 247 8.75 15.04 28.25
N MET A 248 9.25 13.80 28.13
CA MET A 248 8.91 12.91 27.02
C MET A 248 7.48 12.36 27.10
N LEU A 249 7.02 11.99 28.30
CA LEU A 249 5.64 11.52 28.52
C LEU A 249 4.63 12.65 28.24
N ASP A 250 4.94 13.88 28.66
CA ASP A 250 4.10 15.05 28.40
C ASP A 250 4.02 15.37 26.90
N ALA A 251 5.15 15.26 26.17
CA ALA A 251 5.17 15.44 24.72
C ALA A 251 4.34 14.37 23.99
N ILE A 252 4.46 13.10 24.41
CA ILE A 252 3.63 12.00 23.90
C ILE A 252 2.15 12.28 24.14
N GLU A 253 1.78 12.68 25.35
CA GLU A 253 0.38 12.93 25.72
C GLU A 253 -0.20 14.16 25.00
N ALA A 254 0.58 15.22 24.82
CA ALA A 254 0.17 16.40 24.06
C ALA A 254 -0.23 16.04 22.62
N VAL A 255 0.54 15.17 21.96
CA VAL A 255 0.22 14.68 20.61
C VAL A 255 -1.08 13.85 20.61
N ARG A 256 -1.26 12.99 21.61
CA ARG A 256 -2.49 12.19 21.75
C ARG A 256 -3.73 13.08 21.87
N ILE A 257 -3.67 14.07 22.76
CA ILE A 257 -4.76 15.03 22.97
C ILE A 257 -5.04 15.83 21.70
N LYS A 258 -3.99 16.24 20.96
CA LYS A 258 -4.16 16.97 19.69
C LYS A 258 -4.89 16.12 18.65
N LYS A 259 -4.47 14.87 18.43
CA LYS A 259 -5.14 13.95 17.51
C LYS A 259 -6.60 13.68 17.87
N LEU A 260 -6.90 13.53 19.16
CA LEU A 260 -8.28 13.35 19.66
C LEU A 260 -9.18 14.55 19.32
N LYS A 261 -8.63 15.77 19.36
CA LYS A 261 -9.37 17.00 19.01
C LYS A 261 -9.58 17.16 17.51
N GLU A 262 -8.61 16.75 16.70
CA GLU A 262 -8.65 16.85 15.23
C GLU A 262 -9.52 15.76 14.59
N GLN A 263 -9.67 14.60 15.25
CA GLN A 263 -10.49 13.49 14.79
C GLN A 263 -11.48 13.00 15.87
N PRO A 264 -12.49 13.80 16.25
CA PRO A 264 -13.44 13.44 17.30
C PRO A 264 -14.31 12.20 16.96
N GLN A 265 -14.35 11.78 15.69
CA GLN A 265 -15.10 10.60 15.22
C GLN A 265 -14.22 9.46 14.69
N GLY A 266 -12.89 9.63 14.63
CA GLY A 266 -12.00 8.72 13.88
C GLY A 266 -11.34 7.59 14.68
N ASN A 267 -11.48 7.54 16.01
CA ASN A 267 -10.98 6.43 16.84
C ASN A 267 -11.70 6.47 18.20
N VAL A 268 -12.81 5.75 18.33
CA VAL A 268 -13.64 5.73 19.55
C VAL A 268 -12.96 4.96 20.71
N PHE A 269 -11.74 4.45 20.52
CA PHE A 269 -11.01 3.75 21.58
C PHE A 269 -9.54 4.18 21.61
N VAL A 270 -9.22 5.08 22.55
CA VAL A 270 -7.91 5.08 23.21
C VAL A 270 -8.15 4.46 24.58
N GLU A 271 -7.85 3.18 24.71
CA GLU A 271 -8.05 2.47 25.96
C GLU A 271 -6.86 2.72 26.88
N THR A 272 -6.65 3.91 27.45
CA THR A 272 -5.49 4.17 28.32
C THR A 272 -5.54 3.35 29.61
N HIS A 273 -4.89 2.19 29.60
CA HIS A 273 -4.49 1.46 30.80
C HIS A 273 -2.97 1.39 30.89
N VAL A 274 -2.46 1.84 32.03
CA VAL A 274 -1.08 1.60 32.47
C VAL A 274 -1.13 0.41 33.42
N ASP A 275 -1.02 -0.80 32.87
CA ASP A 275 -0.79 -2.03 33.64
C ASP A 275 0.68 -2.44 33.46
N PRO A 276 1.42 -2.85 34.51
CA PRO A 276 2.73 -3.49 34.36
C PRO A 276 2.78 -4.67 33.37
N ASN A 277 1.63 -5.25 32.97
CA ASN A 277 1.51 -6.35 32.03
C ASN A 277 0.73 -6.02 30.72
N GLY A 278 0.30 -4.77 30.49
CA GLY A 278 -0.52 -4.42 29.32
C GLY A 278 -0.26 -2.99 28.82
N MET A 279 0.30 -2.87 27.61
CA MET A 279 0.48 -1.58 26.93
C MET A 279 -0.79 -1.21 26.16
N SER A 280 -1.35 -0.05 26.49
CA SER A 280 -2.24 0.65 25.57
C SER A 280 -1.47 1.71 24.80
N ILE A 281 -1.24 1.42 23.52
CA ILE A 281 -0.53 2.31 22.61
C ILE A 281 -1.58 2.99 21.74
N SER A 282 -1.65 4.31 21.77
CA SER A 282 -2.33 5.11 20.74
C SER A 282 -1.33 5.41 19.61
N SER A 283 -1.74 5.42 18.34
CA SER A 283 -0.82 5.72 17.24
C SER A 283 -0.30 7.18 17.27
N ILE A 284 1.00 7.33 17.42
CA ILE A 284 1.70 8.64 17.34
C ILE A 284 2.38 8.69 15.99
N ASP A 285 2.11 9.75 15.21
CA ASP A 285 2.90 9.99 13.99
C ASP A 285 4.19 10.70 14.43
N PRO A 286 5.39 10.24 14.00
CA PRO A 286 6.63 10.96 14.31
C PRO A 286 6.59 12.44 13.89
N LYS A 287 5.82 12.82 12.86
CA LYS A 287 5.68 14.22 12.42
C LYS A 287 4.97 15.13 13.42
N ASP A 288 4.26 14.55 14.39
CA ASP A 288 3.54 15.32 15.40
C ASP A 288 4.41 15.61 16.63
N LEU A 289 5.57 14.94 16.76
CA LEU A 289 6.49 15.15 17.87
C LEU A 289 7.53 16.24 17.55
N ASP A 290 7.58 17.26 18.40
CA ASP A 290 8.61 18.30 18.33
C ASP A 290 10.01 17.78 18.73
N PHE A 291 10.07 16.77 19.60
CA PHE A 291 11.31 16.12 20.01
C PHE A 291 11.06 14.76 20.65
N PHE A 292 12.13 13.98 20.82
CA PHE A 292 12.14 12.82 21.72
C PHE A 292 13.54 12.58 22.29
N TYR A 293 13.63 11.83 23.39
CA TYR A 293 14.91 11.38 23.94
C TYR A 293 15.21 9.95 23.47
N THR A 294 16.45 9.71 23.06
CA THR A 294 16.94 8.34 22.79
C THR A 294 17.23 7.61 24.09
N LEU A 295 17.45 6.29 24.03
CA LEU A 295 17.85 5.49 25.20
C LEU A 295 19.22 5.89 25.78
N THR A 296 20.06 6.60 25.01
CA THR A 296 21.30 7.19 25.53
C THR A 296 21.06 8.54 26.24
N GLY A 297 19.82 9.03 26.24
CA GLY A 297 19.39 10.29 26.84
C GLY A 297 19.71 11.52 26.00
N LYS A 298 20.03 11.35 24.70
CA LYS A 298 20.22 12.46 23.76
C LYS A 298 18.89 12.92 23.21
N LYS A 299 18.72 14.25 23.11
CA LYS A 299 17.51 14.86 22.56
C LYS A 299 17.63 14.89 21.05
N ILE A 300 16.62 14.38 20.37
CA ILE A 300 16.41 14.53 18.93
C ILE A 300 15.29 15.55 18.78
N GLU A 301 15.56 16.65 18.08
CA GLU A 301 14.61 17.75 17.89
C GLU A 301 14.16 17.81 16.44
N GLN A 302 12.88 18.07 16.23
CA GLN A 302 12.30 18.32 14.92
C GLN A 302 12.24 19.83 14.69
N LYS A 303 13.12 20.36 13.82
CA LYS A 303 13.14 21.79 13.51
C LYS A 303 11.97 22.19 12.60
N LYS A 304 11.57 21.26 11.72
CA LYS A 304 10.42 21.33 10.81
C LYS A 304 9.95 19.91 10.54
N PRO A 305 8.67 19.67 10.16
CA PRO A 305 8.19 18.33 9.84
C PRO A 305 9.13 17.60 8.86
N GLY A 306 9.65 16.44 9.29
CA GLY A 306 10.60 15.63 8.51
C GLY A 306 12.07 16.07 8.57
N VAL A 307 12.42 17.15 9.28
CA VAL A 307 13.80 17.60 9.51
C VAL A 307 14.17 17.43 10.97
N TRP A 308 14.89 16.35 11.26
CA TRP A 308 15.34 15.97 12.59
C TRP A 308 16.81 16.31 12.80
N THR A 309 17.15 16.80 13.98
CA THR A 309 18.51 17.15 14.37
C THR A 309 18.88 16.52 15.70
N ILE A 310 20.10 16.01 15.78
CA ILE A 310 20.70 15.51 17.01
C ILE A 310 22.06 16.18 17.20
N GLU A 311 22.29 16.70 18.41
CA GLU A 311 23.57 17.29 18.76
C GLU A 311 24.40 16.29 19.57
N PHE A 312 25.59 15.98 19.05
CA PHE A 312 26.54 15.14 19.76
C PHE A 312 27.47 16.01 20.61
N PRO A 313 27.67 15.69 21.90
CA PRO A 313 28.53 16.50 22.77
C PRO A 313 29.97 16.46 22.26
N PRO A 314 30.79 17.50 22.43
CA PRO A 314 32.22 17.39 22.13
C PRO A 314 32.87 16.32 23.01
N ARG A 315 33.80 15.55 22.43
CA ARG A 315 34.43 14.39 23.10
C ARG A 315 35.07 14.72 24.45
N ILE A 316 35.53 15.96 24.60
CA ILE A 316 36.19 16.47 25.80
C ILE A 316 35.20 16.66 26.97
N PHE A 317 33.93 16.99 26.69
CA PHE A 317 32.93 17.31 27.71
C PHE A 317 32.05 16.12 28.11
N ASP A 318 31.96 15.08 27.27
CA ASP A 318 31.25 13.84 27.59
C ASP A 318 32.07 12.60 27.19
N PRO A 319 33.22 12.36 27.84
CA PRO A 319 34.05 11.21 27.55
C PRO A 319 33.30 9.89 27.79
N GLY A 320 32.37 9.81 28.74
CA GLY A 320 31.58 8.60 29.03
C GLY A 320 30.62 8.19 27.90
N TYR A 321 30.20 9.13 27.06
CA TYR A 321 29.43 8.88 25.85
C TYR A 321 30.29 8.26 24.73
N TYR A 322 31.61 8.47 24.75
CA TYR A 322 32.55 8.01 23.72
C TYR A 322 33.58 6.95 24.16
N LEU A 323 33.75 6.66 25.46
CA LEU A 323 34.85 5.85 26.02
C LEU A 323 34.45 4.44 26.53
N THR A 324 33.20 4.00 26.34
CA THR A 324 32.87 2.60 26.64
C THR A 324 33.67 1.72 25.67
N TYR A 325 34.63 0.91 26.10
CA TYR A 325 35.43 0.00 25.24
C TYR A 325 34.97 -1.44 25.48
N PRO A 326 34.78 -2.31 24.46
CA PRO A 326 35.14 -2.14 23.03
C PRO A 326 34.18 -1.23 22.22
N VAL A 327 33.21 -0.62 22.92
CA VAL A 327 32.01 0.09 22.50
C VAL A 327 32.24 1.58 22.10
N ASN A 328 33.35 1.92 21.43
CA ASN A 328 33.57 3.31 20.99
C ASN A 328 32.63 3.73 19.83
N GLN A 329 31.70 2.84 19.44
CA GLN A 329 30.92 2.97 18.19
C GLN A 329 29.40 2.83 18.36
N GLU A 330 28.89 2.25 19.45
CA GLU A 330 27.48 1.82 19.48
C GLU A 330 26.50 2.93 19.88
N LYS A 331 26.85 3.84 20.81
CA LYS A 331 25.92 4.89 21.26
C LYS A 331 25.55 5.90 20.16
N PRO A 332 26.51 6.53 19.44
CA PRO A 332 26.17 7.42 18.33
C PRO A 332 25.44 6.70 17.21
N LYS A 333 25.79 5.44 16.92
CA LYS A 333 25.07 4.62 15.94
C LYS A 333 23.64 4.33 16.37
N ALA A 334 23.41 3.98 17.63
CA ALA A 334 22.07 3.72 18.18
C ALA A 334 21.19 4.99 18.13
N ASP A 335 21.75 6.15 18.40
CA ASP A 335 21.03 7.41 18.30
C ASP A 335 20.70 7.79 16.84
N MET A 336 21.64 7.56 15.91
CA MET A 336 21.38 7.70 14.48
C MET A 336 20.35 6.67 13.97
N LEU A 337 20.35 5.46 14.51
CA LEU A 337 19.39 4.41 14.18
C LEU A 337 17.99 4.81 14.66
N ALA A 338 17.85 5.31 15.88
CA ALA A 338 16.58 5.83 16.40
C ALA A 338 16.05 6.97 15.52
N LEU A 339 16.92 7.88 15.06
CA LEU A 339 16.55 8.95 14.13
C LEU A 339 16.12 8.39 12.76
N ALA A 340 16.85 7.42 12.21
CA ALA A 340 16.51 6.79 10.93
C ALA A 340 15.20 5.99 11.03
N GLN A 341 14.94 5.30 12.14
CA GLN A 341 13.68 4.61 12.42
C GLN A 341 12.50 5.58 12.52
N ALA A 342 12.69 6.74 13.16
CA ALA A 342 11.67 7.80 13.21
C ALA A 342 11.32 8.32 11.81
N ILE A 343 12.33 8.52 10.95
CA ILE A 343 12.13 8.95 9.54
C ILE A 343 11.40 7.86 8.74
N ARG A 344 11.76 6.59 8.90
CA ARG A 344 11.06 5.47 8.26
C ARG A 344 9.60 5.39 8.71
N ALA A 345 9.36 5.48 10.02
CA ALA A 345 8.01 5.44 10.60
C ALA A 345 7.13 6.62 10.17
N ALA A 346 7.73 7.76 9.83
CA ALA A 346 7.05 8.92 9.25
C ALA A 346 6.65 8.74 7.77
N GLY A 347 6.96 7.58 7.17
CA GLY A 347 6.59 7.20 5.82
C GLY A 347 7.57 7.63 4.72
N PHE A 348 8.79 8.03 5.08
CA PHE A 348 9.80 8.41 4.10
C PHE A 348 10.53 7.17 3.55
N ASN A 349 10.61 7.05 2.22
CA ASN A 349 11.28 5.95 1.53
C ASN A 349 12.81 6.14 1.40
N GLY A 350 13.31 7.31 1.76
CA GLY A 350 14.72 7.64 1.70
C GLY A 350 15.10 8.69 2.75
N ILE A 351 16.39 8.79 3.01
CA ILE A 351 16.97 9.63 4.05
C ILE A 351 18.18 10.40 3.51
N LYS A 352 18.22 11.69 3.81
CA LYS A 352 19.39 12.55 3.61
C LYS A 352 19.95 12.95 4.97
N MET A 353 21.17 12.52 5.28
CA MET A 353 21.83 12.85 6.55
C MET A 353 23.01 13.77 6.31
N THR A 354 23.01 14.92 6.99
CA THR A 354 24.18 15.80 7.05
C THR A 354 24.95 15.53 8.34
N VAL A 355 26.24 15.24 8.22
CA VAL A 355 27.15 15.01 9.34
C VAL A 355 28.15 16.17 9.36
N ASP A 356 27.99 17.06 10.33
CA ASP A 356 28.76 18.30 10.40
C ASP A 356 29.77 18.26 11.55
N PHE A 357 31.03 17.94 11.22
CA PHE A 357 32.18 17.96 12.14
C PHE A 357 33.32 18.76 11.52
N PRO A 358 33.17 20.10 11.38
CA PRO A 358 34.01 20.91 10.49
C PRO A 358 35.48 20.97 10.93
N ASN A 359 35.73 20.74 12.21
CA ASN A 359 37.06 20.79 12.84
C ASN A 359 37.63 19.39 13.17
N ASP A 360 36.96 18.29 12.81
CA ASP A 360 37.43 16.93 13.09
C ASP A 360 37.11 15.95 11.94
N PRO A 361 37.92 15.94 10.86
CA PRO A 361 37.70 15.09 9.69
C PRO A 361 37.74 13.59 10.00
N TYR A 362 38.48 13.18 11.02
CA TYR A 362 38.58 11.76 11.41
C TYR A 362 37.27 11.30 12.04
N THR A 363 36.74 12.07 13.01
CA THR A 363 35.45 11.77 13.63
C THR A 363 34.32 11.90 12.61
N GLU A 364 34.38 12.88 11.70
CA GLU A 364 33.42 13.03 10.60
C GLU A 364 33.34 11.76 9.76
N LYS A 365 34.48 11.23 9.27
CA LYS A 365 34.53 9.98 8.49
C LYS A 365 33.92 8.81 9.27
N LEU A 366 34.20 8.69 10.57
CA LEU A 366 33.64 7.63 11.41
C LEU A 366 32.12 7.78 11.57
N ARG A 367 31.62 9.00 11.78
CA ARG A 367 30.19 9.28 11.95
C ARG A 367 29.42 9.10 10.65
N LEU A 368 30.01 9.45 9.51
CA LEU A 368 29.45 9.15 8.18
C LEU A 368 29.29 7.63 7.97
N LYS A 369 30.28 6.81 8.35
CA LYS A 369 30.16 5.35 8.29
C LYS A 369 29.03 4.83 9.18
N GLN A 370 28.95 5.33 10.41
CA GLN A 370 27.89 4.94 11.36
C GLN A 370 26.50 5.40 10.91
N ALA A 371 26.38 6.58 10.32
CA ALA A 371 25.14 7.07 9.74
C ALA A 371 24.68 6.14 8.60
N TYR A 372 25.60 5.71 7.73
CA TYR A 372 25.30 4.73 6.69
C TYR A 372 24.81 3.41 7.28
N GLU A 373 25.56 2.84 8.22
CA GLU A 373 25.19 1.59 8.89
C GLU A 373 23.83 1.71 9.61
N ALA A 374 23.57 2.81 10.30
CA ALA A 374 22.29 3.07 10.97
C ALA A 374 21.13 3.16 9.99
N CYS A 375 21.33 3.76 8.80
CA CYS A 375 20.30 3.77 7.76
C CYS A 375 20.00 2.36 7.24
N LEU A 376 21.04 1.55 7.01
CA LEU A 376 20.89 0.15 6.60
C LEU A 376 20.16 -0.68 7.67
N ASP A 377 20.56 -0.53 8.93
CA ASP A 377 19.95 -1.22 10.08
C ASP A 377 18.50 -0.74 10.32
N ALA A 378 18.19 0.51 9.97
CA ALA A 378 16.81 1.01 9.95
C ALA A 378 16.00 0.44 8.78
N GLY A 379 16.60 -0.28 7.83
CA GLY A 379 15.91 -0.90 6.70
C GLY A 379 15.84 -0.03 5.45
N PHE A 380 16.58 1.07 5.36
CA PHE A 380 16.71 1.79 4.09
C PHE A 380 17.52 0.93 3.09
N PRO A 381 17.14 0.94 1.80
CA PRO A 381 17.82 0.16 0.78
C PRO A 381 19.29 0.60 0.62
N PRO A 382 20.22 -0.36 0.44
CA PRO A 382 21.61 -0.03 0.16
C PRO A 382 21.73 0.75 -1.14
N VAL A 383 22.78 1.56 -1.22
CA VAL A 383 23.12 2.30 -2.45
C VAL A 383 23.63 1.28 -3.47
N GLU A 384 22.92 1.18 -4.60
CA GLU A 384 23.33 0.35 -5.72
C GLU A 384 24.29 1.12 -6.62
N PHE A 385 25.26 0.42 -7.21
CA PHE A 385 26.25 1.00 -8.12
C PHE A 385 26.07 0.45 -9.54
N GLY A 386 26.31 1.28 -10.54
CA GLY A 386 26.44 0.87 -11.93
C GLY A 386 27.82 0.27 -12.21
N ASP A 387 27.99 -0.27 -13.43
CA ASP A 387 29.27 -0.83 -13.88
C ASP A 387 30.39 0.22 -13.95
N ASP A 388 30.02 1.50 -13.97
CA ASP A 388 30.92 2.66 -13.93
C ASP A 388 31.36 3.07 -12.51
N GLY A 389 30.95 2.32 -11.49
CA GLY A 389 31.25 2.60 -10.08
C GLY A 389 30.47 3.78 -9.49
N LYS A 390 29.54 4.39 -10.25
CA LYS A 390 28.71 5.49 -9.75
C LYS A 390 27.41 4.95 -9.14
N PRO A 391 26.85 5.64 -8.13
CA PRO A 391 25.58 5.23 -7.55
C PRO A 391 24.44 5.37 -8.57
N LYS A 392 23.60 4.34 -8.68
CA LYS A 392 22.37 4.38 -9.48
C LYS A 392 21.39 5.37 -8.86
N LYS A 393 20.70 6.13 -9.73
CA LYS A 393 19.63 7.05 -9.30
C LYS A 393 18.26 6.39 -9.50
N PRO A 394 17.28 6.65 -8.62
CA PRO A 394 17.37 7.49 -7.42
C PRO A 394 18.09 6.79 -6.25
N GLN A 395 18.95 7.54 -5.53
CA GLN A 395 19.53 7.08 -4.26
C GLN A 395 18.56 7.34 -3.12
N LEU A 396 18.42 6.38 -2.22
CA LEU A 396 17.51 6.47 -1.08
C LEU A 396 18.25 6.68 0.25
N ILE A 397 19.59 6.60 0.25
CA ILE A 397 20.44 7.05 1.35
C ILE A 397 21.44 8.05 0.76
N ILE A 398 21.41 9.29 1.23
CA ILE A 398 22.31 10.36 0.80
C ILE A 398 23.03 10.90 2.03
N LEU A 399 24.36 10.84 2.03
CA LEU A 399 25.18 11.40 3.12
C LEU A 399 25.88 12.67 2.66
N ILE A 400 25.82 13.71 3.48
CA ILE A 400 26.44 15.02 3.23
C ILE A 400 27.49 15.31 4.31
N ASP A 401 28.69 15.73 3.92
CA ASP A 401 29.76 16.16 4.83
C ASP A 401 29.56 17.61 5.36
N SER A 402 30.41 18.06 6.29
CA SER A 402 30.42 19.45 6.82
C SER A 402 30.62 20.51 5.74
N LYS A 403 31.12 20.14 4.56
CA LYS A 403 31.33 21.04 3.41
C LYS A 403 30.14 21.07 2.46
N GLY A 404 29.04 20.39 2.81
CA GLY A 404 27.83 20.33 1.99
C GLY A 404 27.94 19.41 0.77
N ARG A 405 28.95 18.53 0.72
CA ARG A 405 29.20 17.65 -0.43
C ARG A 405 28.60 16.28 -0.20
N GLU A 406 28.02 15.71 -1.25
CA GLU A 406 27.55 14.32 -1.23
C GLU A 406 28.75 13.36 -1.16
N VAL A 407 28.70 12.45 -0.19
CA VAL A 407 29.77 11.50 0.08
C VAL A 407 29.61 10.27 -0.79
N ASN A 408 30.66 9.91 -1.52
CA ASN A 408 30.70 8.64 -2.25
C ASN A 408 30.89 7.48 -1.25
N ILE A 409 29.90 6.59 -1.16
CA ILE A 409 29.90 5.47 -0.20
C ILE A 409 31.01 4.45 -0.50
N GLN A 410 31.32 4.14 -1.77
CA GLN A 410 32.45 3.25 -2.08
C GLN A 410 33.77 3.85 -1.57
N GLU A 411 33.96 5.15 -1.78
CA GLU A 411 35.15 5.83 -1.31
C GLU A 411 35.22 5.88 0.23
N LEU A 412 34.08 6.08 0.89
CA LEU A 412 33.98 6.13 2.35
C LEU A 412 34.47 4.82 3.00
N PHE A 413 34.16 3.67 2.38
CA PHE A 413 34.48 2.33 2.87
C PHE A 413 35.69 1.67 2.16
N LYS A 414 36.42 2.37 1.29
CA LYS A 414 37.53 1.78 0.51
C LYS A 414 38.62 1.13 1.36
N ASP A 415 38.86 1.68 2.56
CA ASP A 415 39.87 1.20 3.50
C ASP A 415 39.37 0.06 4.42
N ASP A 416 38.07 -0.28 4.37
CA ASP A 416 37.43 -1.25 5.27
C ASP A 416 37.29 -2.66 4.65
N GLY A 417 37.90 -2.92 3.50
CA GLY A 417 37.87 -4.22 2.82
C GLY A 417 36.45 -4.67 2.42
N PRO A 418 36.05 -5.95 2.66
CA PRO A 418 34.75 -6.48 2.22
C PRO A 418 33.57 -5.96 3.05
N LYS A 419 33.79 -5.07 4.03
CA LYS A 419 32.79 -4.62 4.98
C LYS A 419 31.55 -4.03 4.30
N LEU A 420 31.72 -3.23 3.23
CA LEU A 420 30.59 -2.64 2.51
C LEU A 420 29.69 -3.71 1.88
N GLY A 421 30.28 -4.73 1.25
CA GLY A 421 29.54 -5.85 0.66
C GLY A 421 28.79 -6.67 1.71
N MET A 422 29.42 -6.91 2.87
CA MET A 422 28.77 -7.58 4.00
C MET A 422 27.59 -6.77 4.55
N LEU A 423 27.75 -5.46 4.73
CA LEU A 423 26.67 -4.57 5.18
C LEU A 423 25.50 -4.55 4.19
N HIS A 424 25.78 -4.54 2.89
CA HIS A 424 24.73 -4.61 1.87
C HIS A 424 23.96 -5.94 1.90
N GLN A 425 24.65 -7.05 2.11
CA GLN A 425 24.02 -8.36 2.23
C GLN A 425 23.15 -8.45 3.49
N GLN A 426 23.68 -8.00 4.63
CA GLN A 426 22.92 -7.92 5.90
C GLN A 426 21.70 -7.02 5.77
N ALA A 427 21.83 -5.85 5.13
CA ALA A 427 20.71 -4.95 4.89
C ALA A 427 19.62 -5.58 4.02
N LYS A 428 19.97 -6.40 3.02
CA LYS A 428 18.98 -7.14 2.21
C LYS A 428 18.23 -8.16 3.05
N GLU A 429 18.93 -8.92 3.89
CA GLU A 429 18.32 -9.90 4.80
C GLU A 429 17.42 -9.23 5.84
N GLN A 430 17.89 -8.13 6.44
CA GLN A 430 17.12 -7.37 7.41
C GLN A 430 15.88 -6.72 6.80
N ARG A 431 15.98 -6.18 5.58
CA ARG A 431 14.81 -5.67 4.85
C ARG A 431 13.81 -6.78 4.57
N LYS A 432 14.29 -7.96 4.15
CA LYS A 432 13.42 -9.12 3.98
C LYS A 432 12.70 -9.46 5.29
N ALA A 433 13.40 -9.48 6.42
CA ALA A 433 12.79 -9.71 7.73
C ALA A 433 11.79 -8.60 8.14
N LEU A 434 12.10 -7.33 7.84
CA LEU A 434 11.22 -6.18 8.07
C LEU A 434 9.98 -6.15 7.15
N ASP A 435 10.07 -6.74 5.97
CA ASP A 435 8.93 -6.96 5.10
C ASP A 435 8.15 -8.20 5.55
N ASP A 436 8.82 -9.28 5.96
CA ASP A 436 8.20 -10.51 6.43
C ASP A 436 7.42 -10.31 7.75
N ARG A 437 7.80 -9.36 8.61
CA ARG A 437 6.97 -9.00 9.78
C ARG A 437 5.61 -8.42 9.40
N LYS A 438 5.46 -7.82 8.21
CA LYS A 438 4.14 -7.36 7.72
C LYS A 438 3.19 -8.53 7.53
N ASN A 439 3.72 -9.74 7.33
CA ASN A 439 2.90 -10.95 7.27
C ASN A 439 2.19 -11.27 8.60
N VAL A 440 2.51 -10.58 9.71
CA VAL A 440 1.71 -10.66 10.95
C VAL A 440 0.31 -10.09 10.76
N LEU A 441 0.13 -9.15 9.82
CA LEU A 441 -1.20 -8.64 9.46
C LEU A 441 -2.00 -9.65 8.63
N THR A 442 -1.33 -10.57 7.95
CA THR A 442 -1.94 -11.72 7.26
C THR A 442 -2.17 -12.85 8.28
N PRO A 443 -3.39 -13.39 8.46
CA PRO A 443 -3.59 -14.41 9.46
C PRO A 443 -3.16 -15.75 8.88
N SER A 444 -2.82 -16.67 9.78
CA SER A 444 -2.83 -18.09 9.46
C SER A 444 -4.22 -18.73 9.67
N LYS A 445 -5.26 -17.96 10.04
CA LYS A 445 -6.61 -18.45 10.41
C LYS A 445 -7.72 -17.50 9.94
N LYS A 446 -8.76 -18.06 9.30
CA LYS A 446 -9.99 -17.34 8.96
C LYS A 446 -10.59 -16.67 10.20
N SER A 447 -11.12 -15.46 10.04
CA SER A 447 -11.86 -14.75 11.07
C SER A 447 -13.01 -15.60 11.62
N PRO A 448 -13.34 -15.49 12.91
CA PRO A 448 -14.48 -16.18 13.50
C PRO A 448 -15.78 -15.93 12.70
N PRO A 449 -16.67 -16.92 12.58
CA PRO A 449 -17.96 -16.75 11.91
C PRO A 449 -18.77 -15.58 12.45
N GLU A 450 -18.67 -15.29 13.75
CA GLU A 450 -19.37 -14.18 14.41
C GLU A 450 -18.96 -12.83 13.83
N ILE A 451 -17.65 -12.57 13.71
CA ILE A 451 -17.11 -11.34 13.11
C ILE A 451 -17.49 -11.25 11.64
N THR A 452 -17.37 -12.37 10.91
CA THR A 452 -17.72 -12.42 9.48
C THR A 452 -19.20 -12.12 9.23
N ASN A 453 -20.09 -12.62 10.10
CA ASN A 453 -21.54 -12.40 9.99
C ASN A 453 -21.92 -10.98 10.42
N ALA A 454 -21.27 -10.44 11.46
CA ALA A 454 -21.45 -9.05 11.87
C ALA A 454 -21.03 -8.09 10.74
N LEU A 455 -19.87 -8.31 10.13
CA LEU A 455 -19.38 -7.48 9.02
C LEU A 455 -20.35 -7.49 7.83
N LYS A 456 -20.87 -8.66 7.46
CA LYS A 456 -21.89 -8.77 6.40
C LYS A 456 -23.17 -8.00 6.74
N THR A 457 -23.59 -8.04 8.00
CA THR A 457 -24.79 -7.34 8.48
C THR A 457 -24.59 -5.82 8.44
N ASP A 458 -23.43 -5.36 8.89
CA ASP A 458 -23.05 -3.95 8.87
C ASP A 458 -22.93 -3.43 7.43
N MET A 459 -22.30 -4.21 6.54
CA MET A 459 -22.24 -3.92 5.11
C MET A 459 -23.63 -3.81 4.50
N SER A 460 -24.52 -4.75 4.78
CA SER A 460 -25.91 -4.73 4.30
C SER A 460 -26.67 -3.49 4.79
N THR A 461 -26.49 -3.14 6.07
CA THR A 461 -27.12 -1.96 6.68
C THR A 461 -26.60 -0.67 6.04
N ALA A 462 -25.29 -0.54 5.89
CA ALA A 462 -24.65 0.63 5.29
C ALA A 462 -25.02 0.78 3.80
N LYS A 463 -25.04 -0.31 3.03
CA LYS A 463 -25.47 -0.33 1.61
C LYS A 463 -26.89 0.22 1.41
N ASN A 464 -27.77 -0.01 2.39
CA ASN A 464 -29.18 0.33 2.32
C ASN A 464 -29.53 1.57 3.16
N LYS A 465 -28.53 2.30 3.69
CA LYS A 465 -28.73 3.51 4.49
C LYS A 465 -29.53 4.54 3.68
N GLY A 466 -30.69 4.95 4.20
CA GLY A 466 -31.59 5.92 3.55
C GLY A 466 -32.40 5.37 2.37
N LYS A 467 -32.47 4.05 2.17
CA LYS A 467 -33.30 3.41 1.14
C LYS A 467 -34.54 2.76 1.75
N THR A 468 -35.64 2.75 0.99
CA THR A 468 -36.92 2.17 1.43
C THR A 468 -37.58 1.37 0.32
N GLY A 469 -38.31 0.31 0.68
CA GLY A 469 -39.14 -0.45 -0.25
C GLY A 469 -38.34 -1.12 -1.39
N PRO A 470 -38.72 -0.94 -2.67
CA PRO A 470 -38.14 -1.66 -3.81
C PRO A 470 -36.66 -1.32 -4.06
N ASP A 471 -36.20 -0.16 -3.57
CA ASP A 471 -34.82 0.31 -3.72
C ASP A 471 -33.82 -0.40 -2.79
N ILE A 472 -34.30 -1.25 -1.88
CA ILE A 472 -33.46 -2.05 -1.00
C ILE A 472 -32.81 -3.17 -1.82
N LEU A 473 -31.48 -3.24 -1.72
CA LEU A 473 -30.70 -4.33 -2.28
C LEU A 473 -30.61 -5.43 -1.22
N THR A 474 -31.44 -6.45 -1.37
CA THR A 474 -31.54 -7.58 -0.45
C THR A 474 -30.45 -8.62 -0.71
N PRO A 475 -29.96 -9.35 0.30
CA PRO A 475 -29.03 -10.47 0.13
C PRO A 475 -29.52 -11.53 -0.86
N GLU A 476 -30.83 -11.76 -0.96
CA GLU A 476 -31.46 -12.70 -1.89
C GLU A 476 -31.22 -12.29 -3.35
N LYS A 477 -31.55 -11.03 -3.69
CA LYS A 477 -31.25 -10.44 -5.00
C LYS A 477 -29.75 -10.53 -5.36
N GLU A 478 -28.85 -10.25 -4.42
CA GLU A 478 -27.40 -10.37 -4.67
C GLU A 478 -27.00 -11.82 -4.96
N LYS A 479 -27.52 -12.79 -4.20
CA LYS A 479 -27.28 -14.23 -4.43
C LYS A 479 -27.88 -14.71 -5.75
N GLU A 480 -29.05 -14.23 -6.14
CA GLU A 480 -29.68 -14.55 -7.42
C GLU A 480 -28.81 -14.08 -8.59
N VAL A 481 -28.28 -12.86 -8.50
CA VAL A 481 -27.34 -12.31 -9.49
C VAL A 481 -26.05 -13.14 -9.52
N GLU A 482 -25.45 -13.44 -8.36
CA GLU A 482 -24.24 -14.27 -8.27
C GLU A 482 -24.46 -15.66 -8.91
N ALA A 483 -25.58 -16.32 -8.58
CA ALA A 483 -25.92 -17.63 -9.14
C ALA A 483 -26.21 -17.58 -10.64
N HIS A 484 -26.84 -16.51 -11.14
CA HIS A 484 -27.04 -16.29 -12.57
C HIS A 484 -25.71 -16.10 -13.29
N VAL A 485 -24.85 -15.23 -12.78
CA VAL A 485 -23.50 -14.96 -13.31
C VAL A 485 -22.68 -16.25 -13.34
N GLU A 486 -22.69 -17.03 -12.27
CA GLU A 486 -21.96 -18.30 -12.20
C GLU A 486 -22.47 -19.30 -13.25
N ARG A 487 -23.78 -19.37 -13.48
CA ARG A 487 -24.38 -20.22 -14.52
C ARG A 487 -23.93 -19.79 -15.92
N VAL A 488 -23.95 -18.49 -16.21
CA VAL A 488 -23.46 -17.94 -17.49
C VAL A 488 -21.99 -18.30 -17.69
N LEU A 489 -21.15 -18.09 -16.67
CA LEU A 489 -19.71 -18.36 -16.75
C LEU A 489 -19.41 -19.85 -16.96
N LYS A 490 -20.06 -20.75 -16.20
CA LYS A 490 -19.86 -22.21 -16.32
C LYS A 490 -20.42 -22.80 -17.62
N GLY A 491 -21.42 -22.15 -18.22
CA GLY A 491 -22.13 -22.67 -19.39
C GLY A 491 -23.17 -23.73 -19.03
N PRO A 492 -23.99 -24.18 -20.00
CA PRO A 492 -24.94 -25.25 -19.79
C PRO A 492 -24.21 -26.54 -19.38
N LYS A 493 -24.72 -27.22 -18.35
CA LYS A 493 -24.25 -28.54 -17.93
C LYS A 493 -24.70 -29.62 -18.89
#